data_AF-A0A563UED0-F1
#
_entry.id   AF-A0A563UED0-F1
#
_cell.length_a   1.000
_cell.length_b   1.000
_cell.length_c   1.000
_cell.angle_alpha   90.00
_cell.angle_beta   90.00
_cell.angle_gamma   90.00
#
_symmetry.space_group_name_H-M   'P 1'
#
loop_
_entity.id
_entity.type
_entity.pdbx_description
1 polymer ?
#
loop_
_entity_poly.entity_id
_entity_poly.type
_entity_poly.pdbx_seq_one_letter_code
_entity_poly.pdbx_strand_id
1 'polypeptide(L)' 'MNILVFKTNVTTKQQVSSVHNLLTAMTDIEQYNFDLEDCDNVLRVVSNNLEAQTISSALQVAGFSCEELV' A
#
# COMPACT_ATOMS: atom_id res chain seq x y z
N MET A 1 4.24 -8.75 13.56
CA MET A 1 4.51 -8.80 12.12
C MET A 1 3.28 -9.32 11.39
N ASN A 2 2.60 -8.42 10.69
CA ASN A 2 1.43 -8.70 9.87
C ASN A 2 1.81 -8.49 8.40
N ILE A 3 1.31 -9.36 7.54
CA ILE A 3 1.40 -9.20 6.08
C ILE A 3 0.02 -8.78 5.60
N LEU A 4 -0.06 -7.56 5.08
CA LEU A 4 -1.28 -6.96 4.58
C LEU A 4 -1.17 -6.88 3.06
N VAL A 5 -2.20 -7.33 2.36
CA VAL A 5 -2.23 -7.33 0.89
C VAL A 5 -3.40 -6.46 0.46
N PHE A 6 -3.15 -5.59 -0.52
CA PHE A 6 -4.13 -4.64 -1.01
C PHE A 6 -4.21 -4.68 -2.52
N LYS A 7 -5.42 -4.54 -3.04
CA LYS A 7 -5.69 -4.14 -4.42
C LYS A 7 -5.64 -2.63 -4.51
N THR A 8 -4.93 -2.09 -5.49
CA THR A 8 -4.79 -0.65 -5.68
C THR A 8 -5.08 -0.22 -7.12
N ASN A 9 -5.18 1.09 -7.36
CA ASN A 9 -5.16 1.65 -8.72
C ASN A 9 -3.77 2.23 -9.10
N VAL A 10 -2.73 1.86 -8.36
CA VAL A 10 -1.35 2.29 -8.64
C VAL A 10 -0.82 1.47 -9.81
N THR A 11 -0.70 2.08 -10.98
CA THR A 11 -0.36 1.38 -12.24
C THR A 11 0.95 1.87 -12.85
N THR A 12 1.47 3.01 -12.39
CA THR A 12 2.64 3.67 -12.97
C THR A 12 3.75 3.88 -11.95
N LYS A 13 5.00 3.92 -12.41
CA LYS A 13 6.16 4.20 -11.54
C LYS A 13 6.06 5.56 -10.84
N GLN A 14 5.45 6.55 -11.49
CA GLN A 14 5.24 7.87 -10.88
C GLN A 14 4.27 7.79 -9.70
N GLN A 15 3.17 7.06 -9.84
CA GLN A 15 2.23 6.82 -8.73
C GLN A 15 2.88 6.00 -7.62
N VAL A 16 3.69 4.98 -7.96
CA VAL A 16 4.50 4.25 -6.97
C VAL A 16 5.39 5.20 -6.18
N SER A 17 6.06 6.17 -6.82
CA SER A 17 6.86 7.16 -6.09
C SER A 17 6.02 8.04 -5.15
N SER A 18 4.80 8.42 -5.54
CA SER A 18 3.88 9.15 -4.66
C SER A 18 3.46 8.33 -3.44
N VAL A 19 3.08 7.06 -3.64
CA VAL A 19 2.68 6.17 -2.55
C VAL A 19 3.88 5.76 -1.69
N HIS A 20 5.07 5.61 -2.29
CA HIS A 20 6.32 5.35 -1.57
C HIS A 20 6.57 6.41 -0.49
N ASN A 21 6.46 7.70 -0.85
CA ASN A 21 6.66 8.78 0.12
C ASN A 21 5.65 8.73 1.28
N LEU A 22 4.41 8.32 0.99
CA LEU A 22 3.36 8.15 2.00
C LEU A 22 3.65 6.98 2.94
N LEU A 23 4.00 5.81 2.40
CA LEU A 23 4.27 4.60 3.18
C LEU A 23 5.57 4.74 3.99
N THR A 24 6.61 5.37 3.43
CA THR A 24 7.88 5.63 4.12
C THR A 24 7.70 6.61 5.30
N ALA A 25 6.66 7.43 5.31
CA ALA A 25 6.33 8.29 6.45
C ALA A 25 5.71 7.51 7.63
N MET A 26 5.28 6.26 7.42
CA MET A 26 4.70 5.40 8.47
C MET A 26 5.80 4.54 9.09
N THR A 27 6.18 4.85 10.33
CA THR A 27 7.28 4.17 11.04
C THR A 27 7.03 2.70 11.36
N ASP A 28 5.76 2.29 11.36
CA ASP A 28 5.33 0.92 11.67
C ASP A 28 5.37 -0.02 10.45
N ILE A 29 5.64 0.53 9.26
CA ILE A 29 5.85 -0.26 8.04
C ILE A 29 7.32 -0.70 8.00
N GLU A 30 7.53 -2.00 7.94
CA GLU A 30 8.85 -2.60 7.85
C GLU A 30 9.30 -2.73 6.39
N GLN A 31 8.41 -3.22 5.53
CA GLN A 31 8.66 -3.44 4.11
C GLN A 31 7.38 -3.32 3.30
N TYR A 32 7.50 -2.99 2.02
CA TYR A 32 6.38 -3.10 1.08
C TYR A 32 6.87 -3.31 -0.35
N ASN A 33 5.99 -3.89 -1.18
CA ASN A 33 6.24 -4.12 -2.60
C ASN A 33 4.99 -3.82 -3.43
N PHE A 34 5.20 -3.25 -4.62
CA PHE A 34 4.16 -3.09 -5.63
C PHE A 34 4.36 -4.12 -6.73
N ASP A 35 3.32 -4.88 -7.02
CA ASP A 35 3.24 -5.72 -8.20
C ASP A 35 2.38 -5.00 -9.26
N LEU A 36 3.06 -4.35 -10.19
CA LEU A 36 2.43 -3.63 -11.30
C LEU A 36 2.16 -4.54 -12.51
N GLU A 37 2.66 -5.77 -12.49
CA GLU A 37 2.44 -6.76 -13.55
C GLU A 37 1.22 -7.61 -13.25
N ASP A 38 0.80 -7.67 -11.99
CA ASP A 38 -0.46 -8.27 -11.56
C ASP A 38 -1.68 -7.46 -12.05
N CYS A 39 -2.72 -8.17 -12.49
CA CYS A 39 -3.95 -7.57 -13.01
C CYS A 39 -4.66 -6.69 -11.97
N ASP A 40 -4.45 -6.97 -10.68
CA ASP A 40 -5.07 -6.26 -9.56
C ASP A 40 -4.18 -5.15 -8.98
N ASN A 41 -2.99 -4.88 -9.55
CA ASN A 41 -2.02 -3.88 -9.06
C ASN A 41 -1.78 -3.99 -7.55
N VAL A 42 -1.22 -5.12 -7.15
CA VAL A 42 -1.16 -5.53 -5.75
C VAL A 42 -0.10 -4.74 -4.98
N LEU A 43 -0.48 -4.19 -3.83
CA LEU A 43 0.43 -3.66 -2.82
C LEU A 43 0.50 -4.65 -1.65
N ARG A 44 1.70 -5.15 -1.38
CA ARG A 44 1.97 -5.99 -0.20
C ARG A 44 2.75 -5.18 0.83
N VAL A 45 2.27 -5.12 2.06
CA VAL A 45 2.90 -4.40 3.18
C VAL A 45 3.19 -5.34 4.32
N VAL A 46 4.42 -5.33 4.82
CA VAL A 46 4.84 -5.95 6.07
C VAL A 46 4.91 -4.86 7.12
N SER A 47 4.15 -4.99 8.19
CA SER A 47 4.07 -3.98 9.25
C SER A 47 3.99 -4.60 10.64
N ASN A 48 4.32 -3.80 11.65
CA ASN A 48 4.20 -4.18 13.06
C ASN A 48 3.15 -3.28 13.72
N ASN A 49 2.09 -3.87 14.26
CA ASN A 49 1.00 -3.14 14.93
C ASN A 49 0.22 -2.13 14.06
N LEU A 50 0.33 -2.22 12.74
CA LEU A 50 -0.47 -1.40 11.83
C LEU A 50 -1.70 -2.19 11.35
N GLU A 51 -2.85 -1.54 11.39
CA GLU A 51 -4.11 -2.07 10.85
C GLU A 51 -4.23 -1.76 9.36
N ALA A 52 -4.83 -2.67 8.60
CA ALA A 52 -5.04 -2.50 7.17
C ALA A 52 -5.87 -1.26 6.84
N GLN A 53 -6.85 -0.94 7.68
CA GLN A 53 -7.69 0.25 7.53
C GLN A 53 -6.87 1.54 7.57
N THR A 54 -5.79 1.61 8.36
CA THR A 54 -4.91 2.77 8.43
C THR A 54 -4.19 3.00 7.10
N ILE A 55 -3.63 1.93 6.52
CA ILE A 55 -2.96 2.00 5.20
C ILE A 55 -3.98 2.37 4.12
N SER A 56 -5.13 1.70 4.09
CA SER A 56 -6.19 1.94 3.11
C SER A 56 -6.68 3.39 3.15
N SER A 57 -6.97 3.90 4.35
CA SER A 57 -7.43 5.29 4.54
C SER A 57 -6.37 6.29 4.10
N ALA A 58 -5.09 6.06 4.41
CA ALA A 58 -4.01 6.94 3.99
C ALA A 58 -3.89 7.01 2.46
N LEU A 59 -3.97 5.87 1.77
CA LEU A 59 -3.93 5.83 0.30
C LEU A 59 -5.15 6.53 -0.31
N GLN A 60 -6.35 6.34 0.26
CA GLN A 60 -7.57 7.01 -0.18
C GLN A 60 -7.49 8.53 -0.03
N VAL A 61 -6.95 9.03 1.08
CA VAL A 61 -6.70 10.47 1.29
C VAL A 61 -5.69 11.02 0.28
N ALA A 62 -4.70 10.22 -0.11
CA ALA A 62 -3.74 10.57 -1.16
C ALA A 62 -4.31 10.47 -2.59
N GLY A 63 -5.57 10.05 -2.77
CA GLY A 63 -6.25 9.96 -4.06
C GLY A 63 -6.14 8.60 -4.75
N PHE A 64 -5.75 7.54 -4.05
CA PHE A 64 -5.62 6.19 -4.57
C PHE A 64 -6.71 5.26 -4.03
N SER A 65 -7.25 4.37 -4.85
CA SER A 65 -8.08 3.28 -4.35
C SER A 65 -7.18 2.27 -3.65
N CYS A 66 -7.58 1.81 -2.47
CA CYS A 66 -6.87 0.79 -1.72
C CYS A 66 -7.90 -0.07 -0.98
N GLU A 67 -7.97 -1.34 -1.35
CA GLU A 67 -8.89 -2.33 -0.79
C GLU A 67 -8.09 -3.51 -0.27
N GLU A 68 -8.31 -3.91 0.98
CA GLU A 68 -7.64 -5.07 1.58
C GLU A 68 -8.12 -6.37 0.91
N LEU A 69 -7.17 -7.25 0.57
CA LEU A 69 -7.42 -8.59 0.07
C LEU A 69 -7.15 -9.59 1.20
N VAL A 70 -8.21 -10.24 1.68
CA VAL A 70 -8.19 -11.31 2.70
C VAL A 70 -7.96 -12.70 2.11
#